data_AF-A0A7C3ECR1-F1
#
_entry.id   AF-A0A7C3ECR1-F1
#
_cell.length_a   1.000
_cell.length_b   1.000
_cell.length_c   1.000
_cell.angle_alpha   90.00
_cell.angle_beta   90.00
_cell.angle_gamma   90.00
#
_symmetry.space_group_name_H-M   'P 1'
#
loop_
_entity.id
_entity.type
_entity.pdbx_description
1 polymer ?
#
loop_
_entity_poly.entity_id
_entity_poly.type
_entity_poly.pdbx_seq_one_letter_code
_entity_poly.pdbx_strand_id
1 'polypeptide(L)'
;MERALFISKKKNLKYLTADYQRVYFGNEFCERLLPGAETLSEIHREITDRGIRFTFVTPYVTDAGIKKIIQLLEGLPAETEVVFNDWGVLRIIQQNFPNLHVVQGRLLTKIKRGPRVVHFLDRLPPDAVQHLRSTNLGVPAYQQFLKKHNINRVELDNPLQGLCLKGVPEDLKLSLYIPFAYVSTTRFCLVANCDIPEKKGMIGVFPCHQECQKYTFYLDNPVMTTLLIRKGNTLFFKNTKLPPDIKQTNIDRIVIQPEIPM
;
A
#
# COMPACT_ATOMS: atom_id res chain seq x y z
N MET A 1 12.64 9.08 12.92
CA MET A 1 11.59 8.36 12.17
C MET A 1 11.25 9.22 10.96
N GLU A 2 11.44 8.69 9.76
CA GLU A 2 11.13 9.37 8.50
C GLU A 2 9.62 9.54 8.35
N ARG A 3 9.18 10.71 7.91
CA ARG A 3 7.79 10.98 7.51
C ARG A 3 7.74 11.05 5.99
N ALA A 4 6.89 10.21 5.41
CA ALA A 4 6.67 10.15 3.97
C ALA A 4 5.22 10.52 3.64
N LEU A 5 5.02 11.32 2.60
CA LEU A 5 3.71 11.66 2.07
C LEU A 5 3.36 10.70 0.94
N PHE A 6 2.19 10.08 0.97
CA PHE A 6 1.67 9.30 -0.15
C PHE A 6 0.64 10.10 -0.94
N ILE A 7 0.87 10.21 -2.25
CA ILE A 7 -0.07 10.80 -3.20
C ILE A 7 -0.30 9.88 -4.41
N SER A 8 -1.55 9.79 -4.89
CA SER A 8 -1.87 9.11 -6.15
C SER A 8 -2.09 10.08 -7.32
N LYS A 9 -2.09 11.40 -7.06
CA LYS A 9 -2.40 12.44 -8.06
C LYS A 9 -1.51 13.66 -7.86
N LYS A 10 -1.13 14.31 -8.96
CA LYS A 10 -0.34 15.55 -8.95
C LYS A 10 -0.96 16.63 -8.06
N LYS A 11 -2.28 16.83 -8.13
CA LYS A 11 -2.99 17.83 -7.31
C LYS A 11 -2.83 17.62 -5.79
N ASN A 12 -2.46 16.43 -5.35
CA ASN A 12 -2.26 16.12 -3.94
C ASN A 12 -0.89 16.55 -3.42
N LEU A 13 0.00 17.04 -4.29
CA LEU A 13 1.22 17.75 -3.88
C LEU A 13 0.93 18.96 -2.99
N LYS A 14 -0.30 19.49 -3.01
CA LYS A 14 -0.76 20.51 -2.06
C LYS A 14 -0.62 20.10 -0.58
N TYR A 15 -0.55 18.80 -0.27
CA TYR A 15 -0.33 18.30 1.10
C TYR A 15 1.15 18.22 1.48
N LEU A 16 2.07 18.48 0.55
CA LEU A 16 3.50 18.46 0.80
C LEU A 16 3.90 19.67 1.64
N THR A 17 4.59 19.40 2.74
CA THR A 17 5.13 20.39 3.68
C THR A 17 6.58 20.03 3.99
N ALA A 18 7.31 20.92 4.66
CA ALA A 18 8.72 20.71 5.03
C ALA A 18 8.92 19.52 6.00
N ASP A 19 7.85 19.05 6.65
CA ASP A 19 7.89 17.91 7.57
C ASP A 19 8.15 16.56 6.87
N TYR A 20 7.99 16.48 5.56
CA TYR A 20 8.13 15.25 4.79
C TYR A 20 9.52 15.13 4.16
N GLN A 21 10.19 14.01 4.38
CA GLN A 21 11.51 13.71 3.79
C GLN A 21 11.40 12.86 2.52
N ARG A 22 10.20 12.37 2.21
CA ARG A 22 9.94 11.48 1.07
C ARG A 22 8.51 11.62 0.55
N VAL A 23 8.36 11.44 -0.76
CA VAL A 23 7.06 11.34 -1.43
C VAL A 23 6.94 10.01 -2.14
N TYR A 24 5.83 9.33 -1.84
CA TYR A 24 5.36 8.16 -2.54
C TYR A 24 4.38 8.57 -3.62
N PHE A 25 4.57 8.07 -4.84
CA PHE A 25 3.67 8.32 -5.96
C PHE A 25 3.31 7.03 -6.70
N GLY A 26 2.03 6.87 -7.01
CA GLY A 26 1.51 5.72 -7.76
C GLY A 26 0.22 5.19 -7.16
N ASN A 27 -0.04 3.90 -7.37
CA ASN A 27 -1.23 3.24 -6.86
C ASN A 27 -0.89 1.81 -6.41
N GLU A 28 -1.34 1.44 -5.21
CA GLU A 28 -1.08 0.11 -4.62
C GLU A 28 -2.08 -0.96 -5.10
N PHE A 29 -3.25 -0.57 -5.60
CA PHE A 29 -4.41 -1.45 -5.67
C PHE A 29 -4.94 -1.70 -7.09
N CYS A 30 -4.72 -0.81 -8.05
CA CYS A 30 -5.37 -0.89 -9.35
C CYS A 30 -4.46 -0.46 -10.51
N GLU A 31 -4.21 -1.39 -11.44
CA GLU A 31 -3.43 -1.15 -12.66
C GLU A 31 -4.01 -0.05 -13.56
N ARG A 32 -5.34 0.15 -13.52
CA ARG A 32 -6.03 1.19 -14.28
C ARG A 32 -5.77 2.61 -13.76
N LEU A 33 -5.18 2.73 -12.57
CA LEU A 33 -4.77 3.98 -11.94
C LEU A 33 -3.25 4.20 -12.02
N LEU A 34 -2.50 3.33 -12.71
CA LEU A 34 -1.09 3.60 -13.01
C LEU A 34 -0.96 4.94 -13.75
N PRO A 35 0.01 5.80 -13.40
CA PRO A 35 0.20 7.08 -14.08
C PRO A 35 0.65 6.88 -15.53
N GLY A 36 0.63 7.95 -16.32
CA GLY A 36 1.38 8.04 -17.57
C GLY A 36 2.86 8.33 -17.31
N ALA A 37 3.73 7.99 -18.27
CA ALA A 37 5.18 8.20 -18.14
C ALA A 37 5.55 9.68 -17.95
N GLU A 38 4.90 10.58 -18.70
CA GLU A 38 5.10 12.03 -18.56
C GLU A 38 4.75 12.52 -17.15
N THR A 39 3.58 12.14 -16.63
CA THR A 39 3.15 12.51 -15.27
C THR A 39 4.11 11.97 -14.20
N LEU A 40 4.60 10.74 -14.36
CA LEU A 40 5.58 10.16 -13.45
C LEU A 40 6.90 10.95 -13.47
N SER A 41 7.41 11.26 -14.67
CA SER A 41 8.64 12.04 -14.86
C SER A 41 8.51 13.46 -14.29
N GLU A 42 7.39 14.14 -14.55
CA GLU A 42 7.12 15.46 -14.00
C GLU A 42 7.11 15.47 -12.48
N ILE A 43 6.40 14.53 -11.85
CA ILE A 43 6.31 14.46 -10.39
C ILE A 43 7.67 14.08 -9.80
N HIS A 44 8.37 13.12 -10.40
CA HIS A 44 9.72 12.77 -9.98
C HIS A 44 10.60 14.02 -9.94
N ARG A 45 10.70 14.77 -11.06
CA ARG A 45 11.49 16.00 -11.16
C ARG A 45 11.07 17.04 -10.13
N GLU A 46 9.77 17.33 -10.02
CA GLU A 46 9.27 18.32 -9.05
C GLU A 46 9.61 17.97 -7.60
N ILE A 47 9.65 16.68 -7.25
CA ILE A 47 10.03 16.19 -5.92
C ILE A 47 11.55 16.26 -5.71
N THR A 48 12.34 15.82 -6.69
CA THR A 48 13.81 15.82 -6.57
C THR A 48 14.42 17.20 -6.62
N ASP A 49 13.83 18.15 -7.38
CA ASP A 49 14.27 19.55 -7.44
C ASP A 49 14.11 20.25 -6.07
N ARG A 50 13.21 19.74 -5.23
CA ARG A 50 13.02 20.19 -3.84
C ARG A 50 13.94 19.46 -2.84
N GLY A 51 14.83 18.59 -3.31
CA GLY A 51 15.71 17.76 -2.48
C GLY A 51 14.98 16.66 -1.69
N ILE A 52 13.74 16.32 -2.07
CA ILE A 52 12.91 15.34 -1.37
C ILE A 52 13.09 13.96 -2.04
N ARG A 53 13.15 12.89 -1.24
CA ARG A 53 13.30 11.54 -1.77
C ARG A 53 12.02 11.06 -2.45
N PHE A 54 12.16 10.28 -3.50
CA PHE A 54 11.04 9.76 -4.28
C PHE A 54 10.91 8.24 -4.14
N THR A 55 9.66 7.75 -4.12
CA THR A 55 9.31 6.33 -4.17
C THR A 55 8.18 6.12 -5.16
N PHE A 56 8.36 5.21 -6.12
CA PHE A 56 7.31 4.79 -7.04
C PHE A 56 6.56 3.58 -6.49
N VAL A 57 5.23 3.55 -6.62
CA VAL A 57 4.37 2.49 -6.07
C VAL A 57 3.58 1.80 -7.16
N THR A 58 3.73 0.47 -7.26
CA THR A 58 3.04 -0.34 -8.27
C THR A 58 1.94 -1.20 -7.63
N PRO A 59 0.83 -1.47 -8.33
CA PRO A 59 -0.19 -2.39 -7.87
C PRO A 59 0.16 -3.83 -8.27
N TYR A 60 -0.71 -4.76 -7.89
CA TYR A 60 -0.79 -6.06 -8.57
C TYR A 60 -1.42 -5.89 -9.95
N VAL A 61 -0.95 -6.65 -10.94
CA VAL A 61 -1.20 -6.38 -12.36
C VAL A 61 -1.48 -7.63 -13.19
N THR A 62 -2.09 -7.42 -14.34
CA THR A 62 -2.14 -8.39 -15.45
C THR A 62 -0.92 -8.30 -16.35
N ASP A 63 -0.81 -9.17 -17.35
CA ASP A 63 0.16 -9.04 -18.44
C ASP A 63 0.11 -7.67 -19.14
N ALA A 64 -1.09 -7.08 -19.30
CA ALA A 64 -1.23 -5.74 -19.84
C ALA A 64 -0.67 -4.66 -18.89
N GLY A 65 -0.95 -4.80 -17.59
CA GLY A 65 -0.38 -3.92 -16.56
C GLY A 65 1.14 -4.07 -16.43
N ILE A 66 1.68 -5.28 -16.62
CA ILE A 66 3.12 -5.55 -16.67
C ILE A 66 3.80 -4.77 -17.78
N LYS A 67 3.25 -4.80 -19.01
CA LYS A 67 3.80 -4.02 -20.14
C LYS A 67 3.87 -2.52 -19.81
N LYS A 68 2.82 -1.99 -19.18
CA LYS A 68 2.79 -0.59 -18.73
C LYS A 68 3.81 -0.32 -17.62
N ILE A 69 3.96 -1.22 -16.66
CA ILE A 69 4.97 -1.08 -15.59
C ILE A 69 6.37 -1.02 -16.18
N ILE A 70 6.72 -1.90 -17.12
CA ILE A 70 8.04 -1.89 -17.78
C ILE A 70 8.34 -0.50 -18.36
N GLN A 71 7.40 0.06 -19.13
CA GLN A 71 7.55 1.41 -19.70
C GLN A 71 7.75 2.50 -18.64
N LEU A 72 7.06 2.38 -17.49
CA LEU A 72 7.23 3.33 -16.39
C LEU A 72 8.58 3.16 -15.69
N LEU A 73 9.06 1.93 -15.52
CA LEU A 73 10.35 1.62 -14.89
C LEU A 73 11.53 2.09 -15.75
N GLU A 74 11.44 1.99 -17.08
CA GLU A 74 12.46 2.50 -18.03
C GLU A 74 12.71 4.01 -17.88
N GLY A 75 11.67 4.76 -17.48
CA GLY A 75 11.76 6.20 -17.25
C GLY A 75 12.24 6.61 -15.85
N LEU A 76 12.48 5.65 -14.94
CA LEU A 76 12.95 5.94 -13.59
C LEU A 76 14.48 6.04 -13.53
N PRO A 77 15.03 7.03 -12.81
CA PRO A 77 16.47 7.08 -12.55
C PRO A 77 16.96 5.89 -11.72
N ALA A 78 18.25 5.61 -11.82
CA ALA A 78 18.94 4.65 -10.96
C ALA A 78 18.74 4.99 -9.47
N GLU A 79 18.80 3.96 -8.62
CA GLU A 79 18.60 4.01 -7.17
C GLU A 79 17.19 4.49 -6.75
N THR A 80 16.24 4.62 -7.69
CA THR A 80 14.85 4.93 -7.33
C THR A 80 14.23 3.78 -6.53
N GLU A 81 13.58 4.14 -5.42
CA GLU A 81 12.84 3.19 -4.59
C GLU A 81 11.52 2.81 -5.28
N VAL A 82 11.26 1.51 -5.46
CA VAL A 82 10.05 0.98 -6.08
C VAL A 82 9.36 0.00 -5.14
N VAL A 83 8.16 0.37 -4.71
CA VAL A 83 7.27 -0.52 -3.95
C VAL A 83 6.52 -1.43 -4.90
N PHE A 84 6.75 -2.73 -4.81
CA PHE A 84 6.03 -3.73 -5.58
C PHE A 84 4.95 -4.41 -4.73
N ASN A 85 3.78 -4.62 -5.33
CA ASN A 85 2.68 -5.39 -4.75
C ASN A 85 2.36 -6.68 -5.54
N ASP A 86 3.26 -7.06 -6.45
CA ASP A 86 3.17 -8.24 -7.31
C ASP A 86 4.53 -8.93 -7.42
N TRP A 87 4.56 -10.26 -7.27
CA TRP A 87 5.81 -11.02 -7.41
C TRP A 87 6.33 -11.04 -8.86
N GLY A 88 5.43 -10.93 -9.85
CA GLY A 88 5.82 -10.76 -11.25
C GLY A 88 6.54 -9.44 -11.49
N VAL A 89 6.10 -8.37 -10.83
CA VAL A 89 6.78 -7.06 -10.89
C VAL A 89 8.15 -7.11 -10.23
N LEU A 90 8.27 -7.74 -9.05
CA LEU A 90 9.58 -7.97 -8.41
C LEU A 90 10.56 -8.66 -9.38
N ARG A 91 10.11 -9.76 -9.99
CA ARG A 91 10.92 -10.53 -10.94
C ARG A 91 11.39 -9.65 -12.11
N ILE A 92 10.51 -8.82 -12.67
CA ILE A 92 10.85 -7.91 -13.78
C ILE A 92 11.89 -6.88 -13.35
N ILE A 93 11.70 -6.25 -12.19
CA ILE A 93 12.67 -5.27 -11.67
C ILE A 93 14.03 -5.92 -11.52
N GLN A 94 14.11 -7.09 -10.90
CA GLN A 94 15.38 -7.78 -10.68
C GLN A 94 16.07 -8.24 -11.98
N GLN A 95 15.30 -8.58 -13.02
CA GLN A 95 15.86 -9.05 -14.29
C GLN A 95 16.31 -7.91 -15.19
N ASN A 96 15.54 -6.81 -15.23
CA ASN A 96 15.69 -5.78 -16.26
C ASN A 96 16.15 -4.42 -15.70
N PHE A 97 15.97 -4.19 -14.41
CA PHE A 97 16.23 -2.90 -13.76
C PHE A 97 17.00 -3.08 -12.43
N PRO A 98 18.19 -3.71 -12.45
CA PRO A 98 18.93 -4.09 -11.23
C PRO A 98 19.39 -2.90 -10.37
N ASN A 99 19.43 -1.70 -10.95
CA ASN A 99 19.78 -0.47 -10.25
C ASN A 99 18.59 0.17 -9.52
N LEU A 100 17.39 -0.44 -9.54
CA LEU A 100 16.25 0.04 -8.76
C LEU A 100 16.22 -0.64 -7.39
N HIS A 101 15.80 0.10 -6.37
CA HIS A 101 15.68 -0.44 -5.02
C HIS A 101 14.27 -0.96 -4.76
N VAL A 102 14.15 -2.27 -4.57
CA VAL A 102 12.85 -2.90 -4.34
C VAL A 102 12.41 -2.81 -2.88
N VAL A 103 11.15 -2.46 -2.67
CA VAL A 103 10.47 -2.47 -1.38
C VAL A 103 9.22 -3.34 -1.49
N GLN A 104 9.04 -4.25 -0.55
CA GLN A 104 7.82 -5.05 -0.54
C GLN A 104 6.64 -4.24 0.00
N GLY A 105 5.64 -4.03 -0.85
CA GLY A 105 4.41 -3.33 -0.47
C GLY A 105 3.51 -4.13 0.46
N ARG A 106 2.64 -3.41 1.16
CA ARG A 106 1.81 -3.94 2.25
C ARG A 106 0.81 -5.01 1.82
N LEU A 107 0.48 -5.11 0.53
CA LEU A 107 -0.44 -6.15 0.01
C LEU A 107 0.16 -7.56 0.12
N LEU A 108 1.49 -7.66 0.14
CA LEU A 108 2.21 -8.93 0.26
C LEU A 108 2.48 -9.30 1.73
N THR A 109 2.33 -8.35 2.66
CA THR A 109 2.36 -8.60 4.10
C THR A 109 1.07 -9.28 4.56
N LYS A 110 1.21 -10.48 5.13
CA LYS A 110 0.10 -11.32 5.59
C LYS A 110 -0.24 -10.98 7.03
N ILE A 111 -1.37 -10.31 7.22
CA ILE A 111 -1.97 -10.02 8.52
C ILE A 111 -3.50 -10.00 8.38
N LYS A 112 -4.21 -10.34 9.45
CA LYS A 112 -5.67 -10.19 9.50
C LYS A 112 -6.01 -8.70 9.58
N ARG A 113 -6.96 -8.24 8.77
CA ARG A 113 -7.34 -6.81 8.69
C ARG A 113 -8.82 -6.56 8.96
N GLY A 114 -9.57 -7.62 9.24
CA GLY A 114 -11.02 -7.53 9.46
C GLY A 114 -11.34 -6.80 10.76
N PRO A 115 -12.07 -5.67 10.74
CA PRO A 115 -12.33 -4.89 11.96
C PRO A 115 -13.08 -5.63 13.06
N ARG A 116 -13.85 -6.65 12.67
CA ARG A 116 -14.58 -7.54 13.60
C ARG A 116 -13.68 -8.26 14.60
N VAL A 117 -12.37 -8.35 14.32
CA VAL A 117 -11.41 -8.96 15.23
C VAL A 117 -11.45 -8.36 16.63
N VAL A 118 -11.71 -7.05 16.71
CA VAL A 118 -11.75 -6.30 17.98
C VAL A 118 -12.80 -6.84 18.95
N HIS A 119 -13.93 -7.35 18.46
CA HIS A 119 -15.04 -7.85 19.30
C HIS A 119 -14.68 -9.03 20.18
N PHE A 120 -13.63 -9.76 19.84
CA PHE A 120 -13.27 -11.00 20.52
C PHE A 120 -11.83 -11.02 21.03
N LEU A 121 -11.04 -9.96 20.84
CA LEU A 121 -9.64 -9.92 21.30
C LEU A 121 -9.51 -10.26 22.79
N ASP A 122 -10.38 -9.70 23.63
CA ASP A 122 -10.32 -9.88 25.10
C ASP A 122 -10.80 -11.27 25.55
N ARG A 123 -11.42 -12.05 24.65
CA ARG A 123 -11.91 -13.41 24.91
C ARG A 123 -11.01 -14.49 24.34
N LEU A 124 -10.00 -14.09 23.56
CA LEU A 124 -9.09 -15.03 22.93
C LEU A 124 -7.92 -15.37 23.86
N PRO A 125 -7.44 -16.62 23.84
CA PRO A 125 -6.17 -17.00 24.44
C PRO A 125 -5.00 -16.12 23.95
N PRO A 126 -3.97 -15.85 24.78
CA PRO A 126 -2.86 -14.96 24.42
C PRO A 126 -2.11 -15.33 23.13
N ASP A 127 -1.94 -16.62 22.86
CA ASP A 127 -1.33 -17.16 21.65
C ASP A 127 -2.18 -16.88 20.39
N ALA A 128 -3.50 -17.00 20.48
CA ALA A 128 -4.41 -16.63 19.41
C ALA A 128 -4.36 -15.12 19.12
N VAL A 129 -4.32 -14.27 20.16
CA VAL A 129 -4.13 -12.82 20.00
C VAL A 129 -2.80 -12.52 19.34
N GLN A 130 -1.73 -13.18 19.77
CA GLN A 130 -0.40 -13.04 19.16
C GLN A 130 -0.41 -13.41 17.68
N HIS A 131 -1.05 -14.53 17.32
CA HIS A 131 -1.17 -14.96 15.93
C HIS A 131 -1.88 -13.91 15.06
N LEU A 132 -2.99 -13.34 15.53
CA LEU A 132 -3.76 -12.31 14.81
C LEU A 132 -2.99 -10.99 14.61
N ARG A 133 -1.99 -10.73 15.45
CA ARG A 133 -1.09 -9.56 15.39
C ARG A 133 0.20 -9.84 14.62
N SER A 134 0.56 -11.11 14.44
CA SER A 134 1.79 -11.53 13.76
C SER A 134 1.68 -11.35 12.24
N THR A 135 2.84 -11.31 11.58
CA THR A 135 2.94 -11.28 10.12
C THR A 135 3.81 -12.41 9.61
N ASN A 136 3.78 -12.66 8.30
CA ASN A 136 4.72 -13.56 7.63
C ASN A 136 6.19 -13.14 7.77
N LEU A 137 6.49 -11.92 8.25
CA LEU A 137 7.85 -11.43 8.47
C LEU A 137 8.58 -12.15 9.61
N GLY A 138 7.85 -12.76 10.55
CA GLY A 138 8.42 -13.60 11.61
C GLY A 138 8.76 -15.03 11.17
N VAL A 139 8.45 -15.41 9.92
CA VAL A 139 8.65 -16.79 9.43
C VAL A 139 10.07 -16.94 8.85
N PRO A 140 10.92 -17.85 9.35
CA PRO A 140 12.31 -17.98 8.91
C PRO A 140 12.49 -18.21 7.40
N ALA A 141 11.67 -19.08 6.81
CA ALA A 141 11.71 -19.33 5.37
C ALA A 141 11.38 -18.07 4.55
N TYR A 142 10.49 -17.22 5.06
CA TYR A 142 10.15 -15.96 4.41
C TYR A 142 11.29 -14.93 4.54
N GLN A 143 11.95 -14.88 5.69
CA GLN A 143 13.12 -14.02 5.90
C GLN A 143 14.28 -14.38 4.96
N GLN A 144 14.54 -15.68 4.76
CA GLN A 144 15.52 -16.15 3.79
C GLN A 144 15.16 -15.73 2.36
N PHE A 145 13.88 -15.80 2.01
CA PHE A 145 13.39 -15.31 0.72
C PHE A 145 13.64 -13.80 0.57
N LEU A 146 13.29 -12.98 1.55
CA LEU A 146 13.54 -11.52 1.50
C LEU A 146 15.03 -11.20 1.30
N LYS A 147 15.90 -11.86 2.08
CA LYS A 147 17.37 -11.70 1.98
C LYS A 147 17.89 -12.10 0.60
N LYS A 148 17.45 -13.26 0.07
CA LYS A 148 17.83 -13.73 -1.27
C LYS A 148 17.47 -12.74 -2.39
N HIS A 149 16.36 -12.01 -2.21
CA HIS A 149 15.88 -11.03 -3.18
C HIS A 149 16.31 -9.58 -2.86
N ASN A 150 17.27 -9.39 -1.94
CA ASN A 150 17.76 -8.07 -1.52
C ASN A 150 16.66 -7.11 -1.04
N ILE A 151 15.58 -7.66 -0.46
CA ILE A 151 14.48 -6.86 0.10
C ILE A 151 14.84 -6.51 1.55
N ASN A 152 15.26 -5.27 1.77
CA ASN A 152 15.65 -4.75 3.08
C ASN A 152 14.57 -3.87 3.75
N ARG A 153 13.47 -3.59 3.05
CA ARG A 153 12.32 -2.83 3.55
C ARG A 153 10.99 -3.46 3.18
N VAL A 154 10.07 -3.50 4.15
CA VAL A 154 8.71 -4.00 3.98
C VAL A 154 7.69 -3.02 4.53
N GLU A 155 6.52 -2.94 3.90
CA GLU A 155 5.45 -2.05 4.29
C GLU A 155 4.32 -2.76 5.07
N LEU A 156 3.74 -2.03 6.01
CA LEU A 156 2.75 -2.52 6.96
C LEU A 156 1.51 -1.62 6.96
N ASP A 157 0.35 -2.25 7.13
CA ASP A 157 -0.85 -1.55 7.58
C ASP A 157 -0.81 -1.29 9.08
N ASN A 158 -1.63 -0.34 9.56
CA ASN A 158 -1.90 -0.11 10.98
C ASN A 158 -3.25 -0.76 11.41
N PRO A 159 -3.31 -2.08 11.66
CA PRO A 159 -4.54 -2.79 11.95
C PRO A 159 -5.10 -2.48 13.34
N LEU A 160 -6.41 -2.64 13.53
CA LEU A 160 -7.09 -2.30 14.80
C LEU A 160 -6.65 -3.17 15.98
N GLN A 161 -6.30 -4.44 15.72
CA GLN A 161 -5.80 -5.31 16.78
C GLN A 161 -4.34 -5.05 17.18
N GLY A 162 -3.63 -4.15 16.48
CA GLY A 162 -2.21 -3.90 16.68
C GLY A 162 -1.30 -4.89 15.95
N LEU A 163 0.01 -4.68 16.09
CA LEU A 163 1.07 -5.45 15.43
C LEU A 163 1.95 -6.15 16.47
N CYS A 164 2.31 -7.40 16.20
CA CYS A 164 3.33 -8.13 16.92
C CYS A 164 4.49 -8.37 15.95
N LEU A 165 5.61 -7.70 16.20
CA LEU A 165 6.82 -7.79 15.38
C LEU A 165 7.87 -8.74 15.98
N LYS A 166 7.48 -9.56 16.97
CA LYS A 166 8.37 -10.57 17.54
C LYS A 166 8.84 -11.53 16.45
N GLY A 167 10.15 -11.75 16.40
CA GLY A 167 10.80 -12.62 15.42
C GLY A 167 11.05 -11.97 14.06
N VAL A 168 10.63 -10.71 13.84
CA VAL A 168 11.06 -9.94 12.66
C VAL A 168 12.53 -9.54 12.85
N PRO A 169 13.40 -9.72 11.83
CA PRO A 169 14.80 -9.34 11.94
C PRO A 169 14.99 -7.84 12.18
N GLU A 170 15.94 -7.48 13.06
CA GLU A 170 16.21 -6.07 13.42
C GLU A 170 16.78 -5.25 12.27
N ASP A 171 17.48 -5.90 11.33
CA ASP A 171 18.04 -5.31 10.12
C ASP A 171 16.99 -5.02 9.03
N LEU A 172 15.81 -5.66 9.11
CA LEU A 172 14.70 -5.40 8.18
C LEU A 172 13.99 -4.10 8.55
N LYS A 173 14.01 -3.10 7.66
CA LYS A 173 13.34 -1.82 7.90
C LYS A 173 11.84 -1.90 7.60
N LEU A 174 11.03 -1.23 8.40
CA LEU A 174 9.57 -1.25 8.24
C LEU A 174 8.99 0.15 8.02
N SER A 175 8.01 0.22 7.12
CA SER A 175 7.22 1.42 6.85
C SER A 175 5.77 1.19 7.28
N LEU A 176 5.24 2.02 8.18
CA LEU A 176 3.86 1.91 8.66
C LEU A 176 2.93 2.92 7.98
N TYR A 177 1.87 2.43 7.35
CA TYR A 177 0.87 3.25 6.69
C TYR A 177 -0.20 3.75 7.68
N ILE A 178 -0.45 5.06 7.65
CA ILE A 178 -1.56 5.70 8.37
C ILE A 178 -2.25 6.76 7.49
N PRO A 179 -3.54 7.05 7.73
CA PRO A 179 -4.43 6.38 8.65
C PRO A 179 -5.21 5.24 7.99
N PHE A 180 -5.06 5.01 6.69
CA PHE A 180 -5.90 4.05 5.98
C PHE A 180 -5.25 2.68 5.94
N ALA A 181 -5.92 1.69 6.54
CA ALA A 181 -5.61 0.28 6.36
C ALA A 181 -6.68 -0.34 5.46
N TYR A 182 -6.27 -1.18 4.51
CA TYR A 182 -7.23 -1.87 3.65
C TYR A 182 -7.79 -3.12 4.35
N VAL A 183 -9.01 -3.53 4.04
CA VAL A 183 -9.61 -4.78 4.54
C VAL A 183 -9.50 -5.88 3.50
N SER A 184 -9.88 -5.54 2.26
CA SER A 184 -9.83 -6.42 1.11
C SER A 184 -9.71 -5.60 -0.16
N THR A 185 -9.09 -6.20 -1.18
CA THR A 185 -8.97 -5.66 -2.54
C THR A 185 -9.27 -6.77 -3.54
N THR A 186 -9.78 -6.42 -4.73
CA THR A 186 -10.12 -7.37 -5.79
C THR A 186 -9.89 -6.75 -7.16
N ARG A 187 -9.86 -7.54 -8.24
CA ARG A 187 -9.92 -7.00 -9.61
C ARG A 187 -11.35 -6.70 -10.06
N PHE A 188 -12.33 -7.32 -9.41
CA PHE A 188 -13.75 -7.10 -9.68
C PHE A 188 -14.22 -5.80 -9.01
N CYS A 189 -14.13 -4.70 -9.74
CA CYS A 189 -14.38 -3.38 -9.19
C CYS A 189 -15.88 -3.06 -9.13
N LEU A 190 -16.44 -3.07 -7.92
CA LEU A 190 -17.84 -2.67 -7.63
C LEU A 190 -18.14 -1.19 -7.89
N VAL A 191 -17.11 -0.39 -8.15
CA VAL A 191 -17.23 1.04 -8.44
C VAL A 191 -17.17 1.30 -9.95
N ALA A 192 -16.68 0.36 -10.76
CA ALA A 192 -16.72 0.51 -12.21
C ALA A 192 -18.17 0.52 -12.70
N ASN A 193 -18.54 1.50 -13.53
CA ASN A 193 -19.92 1.70 -14.02
C ASN A 193 -20.97 1.95 -12.92
N CYS A 194 -20.59 2.43 -11.73
CA CYS A 194 -21.56 2.67 -10.66
C CYS A 194 -22.54 3.82 -10.94
N ASP A 195 -22.23 4.65 -11.94
CA ASP A 195 -23.05 5.75 -12.46
C ASP A 195 -23.96 5.31 -13.62
N ILE A 196 -23.89 4.05 -14.06
CA ILE A 196 -24.77 3.47 -15.07
C ILE A 196 -25.88 2.67 -14.36
N PRO A 197 -27.13 3.14 -14.35
CA PRO A 197 -28.23 2.51 -13.59
C PRO A 197 -28.42 1.02 -13.89
N GLU A 198 -28.31 0.63 -15.17
CA GLU A 198 -28.50 -0.74 -15.64
C GLU A 198 -27.39 -1.68 -15.18
N LYS A 199 -26.22 -1.14 -14.83
CA LYS A 199 -25.06 -1.90 -14.34
C LYS A 199 -24.88 -1.80 -12.84
N LYS A 200 -25.80 -1.16 -12.12
CA LYS A 200 -25.73 -0.99 -10.67
C LYS A 200 -25.68 -2.35 -9.98
N GLY A 201 -24.65 -2.56 -9.17
CA GLY A 201 -24.45 -3.81 -8.42
C GLY A 201 -23.84 -4.96 -9.23
N MET A 202 -23.56 -4.77 -10.52
CA MET A 202 -22.85 -5.77 -11.32
C MET A 202 -21.39 -5.89 -10.87
N ILE A 203 -20.90 -7.13 -10.80
CA ILE A 203 -19.54 -7.45 -10.38
C ILE A 203 -18.79 -8.07 -11.55
N GLY A 204 -17.73 -7.43 -12.00
CA GLY A 204 -16.98 -7.89 -13.17
C GLY A 204 -15.73 -7.08 -13.45
N VAL A 205 -15.01 -7.49 -14.49
CA VAL A 205 -13.92 -6.71 -15.08
C VAL A 205 -14.47 -5.99 -16.30
N PHE A 206 -14.95 -4.77 -16.07
CA PHE A 206 -15.56 -3.93 -17.11
C PHE A 206 -14.57 -2.90 -17.66
N PRO A 207 -14.87 -2.26 -18.81
CA PRO A 207 -14.28 -0.97 -19.13
C PRO A 207 -14.39 -0.04 -17.92
N CYS A 208 -13.28 0.63 -17.60
CA CYS A 208 -13.13 1.44 -16.40
C CYS A 208 -12.92 2.89 -16.81
N HIS A 209 -13.78 3.79 -16.33
CA HIS A 209 -13.69 5.23 -16.54
C HIS A 209 -13.14 5.95 -15.31
N GLN A 210 -12.55 5.18 -14.39
CA GLN A 210 -11.97 5.67 -13.12
C GLN A 210 -13.01 6.40 -12.26
N GLU A 211 -14.22 5.87 -12.18
CA GLU A 211 -15.34 6.39 -11.38
C GLU A 211 -14.96 6.53 -9.90
N CYS A 212 -14.01 5.72 -9.41
CA CYS A 212 -13.41 5.83 -8.08
C CYS A 212 -12.69 7.15 -7.79
N GLN A 213 -12.37 7.93 -8.83
CA GLN A 213 -11.84 9.28 -8.72
C GLN A 213 -12.92 10.28 -8.27
N LYS A 214 -14.19 9.98 -8.55
CA LYS A 214 -15.36 10.82 -8.27
C LYS A 214 -16.13 10.32 -7.05
N TYR A 215 -16.36 9.01 -6.97
CA TYR A 215 -17.24 8.40 -5.98
C TYR A 215 -16.47 7.73 -4.85
N THR A 216 -17.06 7.76 -3.66
CA THR A 216 -16.59 7.04 -2.46
C THR A 216 -17.83 6.57 -1.71
N PHE A 217 -17.87 5.28 -1.39
CA PHE A 217 -19.02 4.69 -0.71
C PHE A 217 -18.67 4.41 0.74
N TYR A 218 -19.52 4.85 1.64
CA TYR A 218 -19.43 4.54 3.06
C TYR A 218 -20.35 3.35 3.35
N LEU A 219 -19.78 2.29 3.91
CA LEU A 219 -20.50 1.06 4.23
C LEU A 219 -20.62 0.98 5.74
N ASP A 220 -21.83 1.24 6.21
CA ASP A 220 -22.19 1.11 7.61
C ASP A 220 -22.84 -0.25 7.88
N ASN A 221 -22.44 -0.89 8.96
CA ASN A 221 -22.99 -2.16 9.39
C ASN A 221 -22.82 -2.30 10.91
N PRO A 222 -23.89 -2.66 11.66
CA PRO A 222 -23.84 -2.74 13.13
C PRO A 222 -22.79 -3.70 13.70
N VAL A 223 -22.33 -4.69 12.93
CA VAL A 223 -21.33 -5.67 13.36
C VAL A 223 -19.90 -5.13 13.17
N MET A 224 -19.70 -4.06 12.41
CA MET A 224 -18.37 -3.47 12.21
C MET A 224 -18.04 -2.49 13.35
N THR A 225 -16.83 -2.58 13.89
CA THR A 225 -16.32 -1.67 14.94
C THR A 225 -15.86 -0.31 14.41
N THR A 226 -15.87 -0.13 13.10
CA THR A 226 -15.45 1.08 12.39
C THR A 226 -16.23 1.19 11.10
N LEU A 227 -16.44 2.43 10.64
CA LEU A 227 -16.95 2.69 9.31
C LEU A 227 -16.01 2.09 8.25
N LEU A 228 -16.59 1.35 7.31
CA LEU A 228 -15.87 0.85 6.15
C LEU A 228 -16.02 1.85 4.99
N ILE A 229 -14.94 2.07 4.26
CA ILE A 229 -14.89 3.01 3.13
C ILE A 229 -14.50 2.22 1.88
N ARG A 230 -15.38 2.16 0.89
CA ARG A 230 -15.06 1.61 -0.43
C ARG A 230 -14.66 2.75 -1.36
N LYS A 231 -13.44 2.65 -1.89
CA LYS A 231 -12.99 3.52 -2.98
C LYS A 231 -12.32 2.65 -4.04
N GLY A 232 -12.89 2.67 -5.24
CA GLY A 232 -12.50 1.75 -6.31
C GLY A 232 -12.70 0.29 -5.92
N ASN A 233 -11.66 -0.50 -6.15
CA ASN A 233 -11.68 -1.95 -5.97
C ASN A 233 -11.32 -2.41 -4.55
N THR A 234 -11.17 -1.48 -3.62
CA THR A 234 -10.63 -1.74 -2.27
C THR A 234 -11.55 -1.20 -1.18
N LEU A 235 -11.65 -1.95 -0.09
CA LEU A 235 -12.28 -1.54 1.17
C LEU A 235 -11.22 -1.09 2.16
N PHE A 236 -11.49 -0.03 2.90
CA PHE A 236 -10.60 0.54 3.92
C PHE A 236 -11.33 0.79 5.22
N PHE A 237 -10.56 0.96 6.29
CA PHE A 237 -10.97 1.68 7.49
C PHE A 237 -9.89 2.68 7.88
N LYS A 238 -10.23 3.62 8.76
CA LYS A 238 -9.31 4.63 9.28
C LYS A 238 -8.85 4.24 10.69
N ASN A 239 -7.54 4.20 10.90
CA ASN A 239 -6.90 4.03 12.21
C ASN A 239 -5.71 4.98 12.34
N THR A 240 -5.87 6.02 13.16
CA THR A 240 -4.84 7.02 13.44
C THR A 240 -4.00 6.68 14.67
N LYS A 241 -4.38 5.68 15.46
CA LYS A 241 -3.68 5.31 16.69
C LYS A 241 -2.42 4.55 16.33
N LEU A 242 -1.26 5.17 16.56
CA LEU A 242 0.03 4.50 16.39
C LEU A 242 0.22 3.40 17.45
N PRO A 243 0.97 2.33 17.15
CA PRO A 243 1.42 1.39 18.16
C PRO A 243 2.18 2.13 19.27
N PRO A 244 1.86 1.90 20.57
CA PRO A 244 2.48 2.63 21.68
C PRO A 244 4.01 2.44 21.72
N ASP A 245 4.47 1.23 21.41
CA ASP A 245 5.89 0.85 21.46
C ASP A 245 6.61 1.04 20.13
N ILE A 246 6.07 1.84 19.20
CA ILE A 246 6.63 2.00 17.84
C ILE A 246 8.12 2.38 17.85
N LYS A 247 8.57 3.17 18.84
CA LYS A 247 9.98 3.57 18.99
C LYS A 247 10.93 2.42 19.35
N GLN A 248 10.39 1.30 19.87
CA GLN A 248 11.13 0.09 20.23
C GLN A 248 11.12 -0.94 19.10
N THR A 249 10.57 -0.59 17.94
CA THR A 249 10.49 -1.46 16.76
C THR A 249 11.42 -0.98 15.65
N ASN A 250 11.62 -1.83 14.65
CA ASN A 250 12.28 -1.50 13.39
C ASN A 250 11.40 -0.68 12.41
N ILE A 251 10.24 -0.17 12.85
CA ILE A 251 9.46 0.82 12.10
C ILE A 251 10.19 2.16 12.17
N ASP A 252 10.86 2.53 11.09
CA ASP A 252 11.63 3.77 10.99
C ASP A 252 10.98 4.80 10.06
N ARG A 253 9.91 4.42 9.33
CA ARG A 253 9.17 5.28 8.40
C ARG A 253 7.66 5.24 8.66
N ILE A 254 7.03 6.41 8.69
CA ILE A 254 5.57 6.56 8.66
C ILE A 254 5.16 7.08 7.29
N VAL A 255 4.29 6.34 6.62
CA VAL A 255 3.70 6.73 5.34
C VAL A 255 2.31 7.31 5.61
N ILE A 256 2.18 8.62 5.39
CA ILE A 256 0.96 9.37 5.66
C ILE A 256 0.14 9.47 4.37
N GLN A 257 -1.11 9.02 4.43
CA GLN A 257 -2.12 9.11 3.39
C GLN A 257 -3.17 10.16 3.80
N PRO A 258 -3.09 11.41 3.31
CA PRO A 258 -4.09 12.44 3.65
C PRO A 258 -5.50 12.08 3.17
N GLU A 259 -5.57 11.33 2.07
CA GLU A 259 -6.77 10.76 1.49
C GLU A 259 -6.50 9.31 1.04
N ILE A 260 -7.56 8.52 0.82
CA ILE A 260 -7.43 7.15 0.31
C ILE A 260 -6.74 7.22 -1.08
N PRO A 261 -5.67 6.44 -1.32
CA PRO A 261 -4.83 6.54 -2.52
C PRO A 261 -5.50 5.93 -3.76
N MET A 262 -6.55 6.59 -4.26
CA MET A 262 -7.19 6.31 -5.54
C MET A 262 -7.17 7.58 -6.36
#